data_AF-A0A4S8N0Y1-F1
#
_entry.id   AF-A0A4S8N0Y1-F1
#
_cell.length_a   1.000
_cell.length_b   1.000
_cell.length_c   1.000
_cell.angle_alpha   90.00
_cell.angle_beta   90.00
_cell.angle_gamma   90.00
#
_symmetry.space_group_name_H-M   'P 1'
#
loop_
_entity.id
_entity.type
_entity.pdbx_description
1 polymer ?
#
loop_
_entity_poly.entity_id
_entity_poly.type
_entity_poly.pdbx_seq_one_letter_code
_entity_poly.pdbx_strand_id
1 'polypeptide(L)' 'MHQRTLGQTGRDVSVVGLGTWQLGADWGDVSEADARAVLEA' A
#
# COMPACT_ATOMS: atom_id res chain seq x y z
N MET A 1 -1.98 15.95 1.60
CA MET A 1 -1.50 14.91 0.67
C MET A 1 -1.48 15.44 -0.75
N HIS A 2 -0.50 15.05 -1.57
CA HIS A 2 -0.46 15.38 -2.99
C HIS A 2 -1.02 14.22 -3.83
N GLN A 3 -1.80 14.56 -4.86
CA GLN A 3 -2.39 13.59 -5.78
C GLN A 3 -2.05 13.92 -7.23
N ARG A 4 -2.09 12.91 -8.10
CA ARG A 4 -1.95 13.03 -9.55
C ARG A 4 -2.87 12.05 -10.26
N THR A 5 -3.34 12.42 -11.44
CA THR A 5 -4.11 11.51 -12.30
C THR A 5 -3.22 10.36 -12.78
N LEU A 6 -3.66 9.13 -12.56
CA LEU A 6 -2.96 7.92 -12.98
C LEU A 6 -3.15 7.69 -14.48
N GLY A 7 -2.29 8.30 -15.29
CA GLY A 7 -2.27 8.13 -16.75
C GLY A 7 -3.64 8.38 -17.37
N GLN A 8 -4.07 7.50 -18.26
CA GLN A 8 -5.37 7.60 -18.95
C GLN A 8 -6.57 7.11 -18.12
N THR A 9 -6.35 6.64 -16.88
CA THR A 9 -7.45 6.07 -16.08
C THR A 9 -8.41 7.13 -15.53
N GLY A 10 -8.00 8.41 -15.55
CA GLY A 10 -8.77 9.51 -14.97
C GLY A 10 -8.90 9.47 -13.45
N ARG A 11 -8.19 8.56 -12.76
CA ARG A 11 -8.24 8.42 -11.30
C ARG A 11 -7.15 9.24 -10.66
N ASP A 12 -7.51 10.12 -9.73
CA ASP A 12 -6.54 10.82 -8.89
C ASP A 12 -6.07 9.90 -7.76
N VAL A 13 -4.77 9.63 -7.73
CA VAL A 13 -4.12 8.77 -6.74
C VAL A 13 -3.08 9.55 -5.95
N SER A 14 -2.78 9.11 -4.73
CA SER A 14 -1.65 9.64 -3.96
C SER A 14 -0.35 9.50 -4.76
N VAL A 15 0.55 10.49 -4.67
CA VAL A 15 1.89 10.38 -5.25
C VAL A 15 2.80 9.41 -4.48
N VAL A 16 2.37 8.95 -3.30
CA VAL A 16 3.03 7.92 -2.49
C VAL A 16 2.12 6.69 -2.44
N GLY A 17 2.66 5.53 -2.87
CA GLY A 17 1.98 4.24 -2.77
C GLY A 17 2.60 3.36 -1.68
N LEU A 18 1.77 2.54 -1.03
CA LEU A 18 2.22 1.52 -0.08
C LEU A 18 2.58 0.23 -0.83
N GLY A 19 3.85 -0.15 -0.78
CA GLY A 19 4.27 -1.48 -1.23
C GLY A 19 3.86 -2.54 -0.22
N THR A 20 3.23 -3.62 -0.68
CA THR A 20 2.76 -4.73 0.16
C THR A 20 3.51 -6.04 -0.08
N TRP A 21 4.70 -5.97 -0.68
CA TRP A 21 5.49 -7.16 -1.05
C TRP A 21 5.92 -8.00 0.15
N GLN A 22 6.05 -7.37 1.33
CA GLN A 22 6.38 -8.03 2.59
C GLN A 22 5.17 -8.72 3.26
N LEU A 23 3.94 -8.40 2.86
CA LEU A 23 2.73 -8.98 3.47
C LEU A 23 2.44 -10.34 2.81
N GLY A 24 2.57 -11.43 3.56
CA GLY A 24 2.38 -12.79 3.05
C GLY A 24 3.57 -13.36 2.27
N ALA A 25 4.77 -12.80 2.45
CA ALA A 25 6.01 -13.27 1.84
C ALA A 25 6.86 -14.10 2.82
N ASP A 26 7.76 -14.92 2.29
CA ASP A 26 8.61 -15.84 3.05
C ASP A 26 9.82 -15.17 3.76
N TRP A 27 9.79 -13.84 3.95
CA TRP A 27 10.89 -13.06 4.55
C TRP A 27 10.82 -12.97 6.08
N GLY A 28 9.91 -13.72 6.69
CA GLY A 28 9.63 -13.74 8.12
C GLY A 28 8.13 -13.65 8.39
N ASP A 29 7.70 -14.03 9.58
CA ASP A 29 6.29 -13.94 9.96
C ASP A 29 5.91 -12.48 10.28
N VAL A 30 4.97 -11.96 9.51
CA VAL A 30 4.20 -10.75 9.85
C VAL A 30 2.83 -11.22 10.30
N SER A 31 2.44 -10.86 11.53
CA SER A 31 1.11 -11.21 12.02
C SER A 31 0.04 -10.52 11.16
N GLU A 32 -1.11 -11.17 10.99
CA GLU A 32 -2.24 -10.57 10.28
C GLU A 32 -2.66 -9.22 10.90
N ALA A 33 -2.56 -9.12 12.24
CA ALA A 33 -2.87 -7.90 12.96
C ALA A 33 -1.92 -6.75 12.58
N ASP A 34 -0.61 -7.02 12.52
CA ASP A 34 0.38 -6.02 12.13
C ASP A 34 0.23 -5.64 10.65
N ALA A 35 -0.05 -6.61 9.79
CA ALA A 35 -0.33 -6.36 8.38
C ALA A 35 -1.53 -5.42 8.21
N ARG A 36 -2.61 -5.65 8.94
CA ARG A 36 -3.80 -4.78 8.94
C ARG A 36 -3.50 -3.39 9.49
N ALA A 37 -2.76 -3.30 10.58
CA ALA A 37 -2.40 -2.01 11.17
C ALA A 37 -1.64 -1.11 10.18
N VAL A 38 -0.78 -1.70 9.32
CA VAL A 38 -0.09 -0.96 8.25
C VAL A 38 -1.05 -0.48 7.15
N LEU A 39 -2.06 -1.27 6.80
CA LEU A 39 -3.04 -0.90 5.76
C LEU A 39 -4.04 0.17 6.23
N GLU A 40 -4.29 0.26 7.54
CA GLU A 40 -5.23 1.21 8.14
C GLU A 40 -4.61 2.57 8.51
N ALA A 41 -3.27 2.70 8.43
CA ALA A 41 -2.50 3.91 8.78
C ALA A 41 -2.53 5.00 7.69
#